data_AF-A0A522VZB2-F1
#
_entry.id   AF-A0A522VZB2-F1
#
_cell.length_a   1.000
_cell.length_b   1.000
_cell.length_c   1.000
_cell.angle_alpha   90.00
_cell.angle_beta   90.00
_cell.angle_gamma   90.00
#
_symmetry.space_group_name_H-M   'P 1'
#
loop_
_entity.id
_entity.type
_entity.pdbx_description
1 polymer ?
#
loop_
_entity_poly.entity_id
_entity_poly.type
_entity_poly.pdbx_seq_one_letter_code
_entity_poly.pdbx_strand_id
1 'polypeptide(L)'
;MTLLTLLPPLDLAALAVFIVLWAGYTVFADRLTGQGHSLLAATARHRRTWMRNLCDRDVRVADSALLGNLMRSVSFFASASVLIMGGLVALLGAGERAYAVVRELPFVDASGRGAFETKVVLLTGVFVYAFFQITWSLRQFNYCCVLLGAAPPHTADDATK
;
A
#
# COMPACT_ATOMS: atom_id res chain seq x y z
N MET A 1 -3.01 -25.72 20.41
CA MET A 1 -1.58 -25.77 20.80
C MET A 1 -0.75 -26.78 19.99
N THR A 2 -1.28 -27.37 18.91
CA THR A 2 -0.58 -28.38 18.07
C THR A 2 -0.06 -27.86 16.73
N LEU A 3 -0.48 -26.67 16.27
CA LEU A 3 -0.04 -26.08 14.99
C LEU A 3 1.39 -25.52 15.04
N LEU A 4 1.84 -25.03 16.21
CA LEU A 4 3.17 -24.43 16.37
C LEU A 4 4.31 -25.46 16.48
N THR A 5 3.99 -26.73 16.76
CA THR A 5 4.98 -27.80 16.91
C THR A 5 5.22 -28.60 15.62
N LEU A 6 4.45 -28.35 14.55
CA LEU A 6 4.55 -29.04 13.25
C LEU A 6 5.30 -28.24 12.18
N LEU A 7 5.57 -26.96 12.42
CA LEU A 7 6.39 -26.13 11.53
C LEU A 7 7.86 -26.31 11.91
N PRO A 8 8.76 -26.59 10.95
CA PRO A 8 10.20 -26.57 11.17
C PRO A 8 10.60 -25.30 11.93
N PRO A 9 11.49 -25.37 12.92
CA PRO A 9 11.94 -24.17 13.66
C PRO A 9 12.50 -23.09 12.72
N LEU A 10 13.01 -23.50 11.56
CA LEU A 10 13.45 -22.61 10.48
C LEU A 10 12.31 -21.79 9.87
N ASP A 11 11.11 -22.37 9.67
CA ASP A 11 9.95 -21.67 9.12
C ASP A 11 9.43 -20.61 10.10
N LEU A 12 9.47 -20.92 11.40
CA LEU A 12 9.12 -19.95 12.45
C LEU A 12 10.13 -18.80 12.50
N ALA A 13 11.42 -19.10 12.40
CA ALA A 13 12.48 -18.08 12.31
C ALA A 13 12.30 -17.21 11.05
N ALA A 14 11.97 -17.81 9.90
CA ALA A 14 11.71 -17.09 8.66
C ALA A 14 10.49 -16.15 8.79
N LEU A 15 9.41 -16.61 9.42
CA LEU A 15 8.24 -15.77 9.70
C LEU A 15 8.58 -14.60 10.64
N ALA A 16 9.36 -14.85 11.69
CA ALA A 16 9.81 -13.80 12.60
C ALA A 16 10.67 -12.76 11.87
N VAL A 17 11.63 -13.20 11.05
CA VAL A 17 12.44 -12.32 10.20
C VAL A 17 11.57 -11.53 9.24
N PHE A 18 10.57 -12.16 8.62
CA PHE A 18 9.62 -11.48 7.73
C PHE A 18 8.88 -10.35 8.44
N ILE A 19 8.34 -10.60 9.65
CA ILE A 19 7.63 -9.58 10.44
C ILE A 19 8.58 -8.46 10.87
N VAL A 20 9.79 -8.80 11.32
CA VAL A 20 10.81 -7.82 11.73
C VAL A 20 11.24 -6.97 10.54
N LEU A 21 11.44 -7.56 9.37
CA LEU A 21 11.80 -6.81 8.16
C LEU A 21 10.65 -5.94 7.69
N TRP A 22 9.42 -6.43 7.73
CA TRP A 22 8.24 -5.64 7.37
C TRP A 22 8.09 -4.43 8.29
N ALA A 23 7.95 -4.65 9.60
CA ALA A 23 7.76 -3.57 10.58
C ALA A 23 9.01 -2.69 10.70
N GLY A 24 10.20 -3.28 10.60
CA GLY A 24 11.46 -2.57 10.59
C GLY A 24 11.59 -1.65 9.39
N TYR A 25 11.19 -2.12 8.20
CA TYR A 25 11.19 -1.30 6.99
C TYR A 25 10.20 -0.14 7.08
N THR A 26 8.99 -0.34 7.60
CA THR A 26 8.02 0.76 7.76
C THR A 26 8.57 1.83 8.70
N VAL A 27 9.09 1.44 9.86
CA VAL A 27 9.69 2.37 10.83
C VAL A 27 10.93 3.06 10.24
N PHE A 28 11.77 2.34 9.52
CA PHE A 28 12.95 2.90 8.88
C PHE A 28 12.58 3.92 7.80
N ALA A 29 11.62 3.60 6.94
CA ALA A 29 11.13 4.49 5.89
C ALA A 29 10.53 5.79 6.47
N ASP A 30 9.79 5.68 7.57
CA ASP A 30 9.22 6.84 8.28
C ASP A 30 10.31 7.71 8.91
N ARG A 31 11.29 7.09 9.60
CA ARG A 31 12.42 7.81 10.20
C ARG A 31 13.27 8.54 9.17
N LEU A 32 13.59 7.90 8.05
CA LEU A 32 14.39 8.50 6.97
C LEU A 32 13.66 9.69 6.33
N THR A 33 12.34 9.64 6.28
CA THR A 33 11.50 10.75 5.83
C THR A 33 11.53 11.93 6.81
N GLY A 34 11.53 11.67 8.12
CA GLY A 34 11.70 12.70 9.14
C GLY A 34 13.04 13.45 9.06
N GLN A 35 14.09 12.78 8.58
CA GLN A 35 15.44 13.36 8.43
C GLN A 35 15.63 14.19 7.15
N GLY A 36 14.66 14.20 6.23
CA GLY A 36 14.72 15.01 5.02
C GLY A 36 15.48 14.39 3.83
N HIS A 37 16.11 13.23 4.03
CA HIS A 37 16.96 12.53 3.05
C HIS A 37 16.22 11.51 2.16
N SER A 38 14.90 11.40 2.26
CA SER A 38 14.10 10.47 1.42
C SER A 38 13.39 11.18 0.27
N LEU A 39 13.09 10.44 -0.80
CA LEU A 39 12.22 10.92 -1.89
C LEU A 39 10.84 11.35 -1.33
N LEU A 40 10.33 10.63 -0.34
CA LEU A 40 9.06 10.97 0.31
C LEU A 40 9.14 12.35 1.00
N ALA A 41 10.27 12.68 1.63
CA ALA A 41 10.50 13.99 2.23
C ALA A 41 10.62 15.09 1.17
N ALA A 42 11.31 14.82 0.06
CA ALA A 42 11.39 15.74 -1.08
C ALA A 42 10.01 16.02 -1.68
N THR A 43 9.21 14.99 -1.92
CA THR A 43 7.84 15.14 -2.42
C THR A 43 6.96 15.88 -1.42
N ALA A 44 7.12 15.65 -0.11
CA ALA A 44 6.40 16.40 0.92
C ALA A 44 6.71 17.91 0.89
N ARG A 45 7.98 18.29 0.65
CA ARG A 45 8.35 19.70 0.45
C ARG A 45 7.68 20.30 -0.79
N HIS A 46 7.72 19.60 -1.93
CA HIS A 46 7.06 20.06 -3.15
C HIS A 46 5.54 20.18 -2.99
N ARG A 47 4.88 19.26 -2.27
CA ARG A 47 3.45 19.38 -1.96
C ARG A 47 3.13 20.62 -1.14
N ARG A 48 3.98 21.00 -0.18
CA ARG A 48 3.80 22.25 0.60
C ARG A 48 3.93 23.49 -0.28
N THR A 49 4.95 23.53 -1.14
CA THR A 49 5.11 24.63 -2.11
C THR A 49 3.94 24.69 -3.08
N TRP A 50 3.49 23.53 -3.57
CA TRP A 50 2.31 23.43 -4.42
C TRP A 50 1.07 24.02 -3.75
N MET A 51 0.79 23.65 -2.49
CA MET A 51 -0.36 24.18 -1.75
C MET A 51 -0.28 25.69 -1.50
N ARG A 52 0.92 26.25 -1.30
CA ARG A 52 1.10 27.71 -1.18
C ARG A 52 0.78 28.41 -2.49
N ASN A 53 1.42 27.98 -3.58
CA ASN A 53 1.22 28.56 -4.90
C ASN A 53 -0.21 28.37 -5.42
N LEU A 54 -0.93 27.36 -4.91
CA LEU A 54 -2.31 27.09 -5.27
C LEU A 54 -3.27 28.18 -4.78
N CYS A 55 -3.02 28.76 -3.60
CA CYS A 55 -3.81 29.87 -3.08
C CYS A 55 -3.71 31.09 -4.00
N ASP A 56 -2.55 31.27 -4.65
CA ASP A 56 -2.29 32.43 -5.50
C ASP A 56 -2.87 32.28 -6.92
N ARG A 57 -3.39 31.10 -7.28
CA ARG A 57 -3.94 30.83 -8.62
C ARG A 57 -5.44 31.07 -8.68
N ASP A 58 -5.87 31.87 -9.65
CA ASP A 58 -7.28 32.06 -10.00
C ASP A 58 -7.89 30.81 -10.67
N VAL A 59 -7.15 30.16 -11.57
CA VAL A 59 -7.61 28.96 -12.29
C VAL A 59 -6.91 27.71 -11.75
N ARG A 60 -7.67 26.80 -11.14
CA ARG A 60 -7.17 25.60 -10.44
C ARG A 60 -7.50 24.28 -11.14
N VAL A 61 -7.88 24.33 -12.41
CA VAL A 61 -8.26 23.14 -13.20
C VAL A 61 -7.09 22.17 -13.36
N ALA A 62 -5.88 22.67 -13.57
CA ALA A 62 -4.69 21.83 -13.65
C ALA A 62 -4.42 21.07 -12.33
N ASP A 63 -4.61 21.75 -11.20
CA ASP A 63 -4.38 21.18 -9.87
C ASP A 63 -5.39 20.08 -9.54
N SER A 64 -6.67 20.30 -9.85
CA SER A 64 -7.71 19.28 -9.69
C SER A 64 -7.52 18.10 -10.65
N ALA A 65 -7.08 18.34 -11.88
CA ALA A 65 -6.77 17.30 -12.86
C ALA A 65 -5.59 16.42 -12.42
N LEU A 66 -4.52 17.02 -11.88
CA LEU A 66 -3.37 16.28 -11.35
C LEU A 66 -3.76 15.37 -10.18
N LEU A 67 -4.56 15.91 -9.23
CA LEU A 67 -5.06 15.13 -8.10
C LEU A 67 -6.00 14.00 -8.55
N GLY A 68 -6.87 14.28 -9.53
CA GLY A 68 -7.75 13.29 -10.15
C GLY A 68 -6.99 12.17 -10.86
N ASN A 69 -5.91 12.50 -11.57
CA ASN A 69 -5.05 11.51 -12.21
C ASN A 69 -4.38 10.59 -11.18
N LEU A 70 -3.82 11.17 -10.10
CA LEU A 70 -3.20 10.41 -9.03
C LEU A 70 -4.18 9.44 -8.35
N MET A 71 -5.39 9.92 -8.02
CA MET A 71 -6.43 9.07 -7.44
C MET A 71 -6.83 7.92 -8.38
N ARG A 72 -6.89 8.17 -9.68
CA ARG A 72 -7.23 7.14 -10.68
C ARG A 72 -6.18 6.02 -10.72
N SER A 73 -4.89 6.37 -10.68
CA SER A 73 -3.79 5.39 -10.59
C SER A 73 -3.85 4.58 -9.28
N VAL A 74 -4.13 5.23 -8.15
CA VAL A 74 -4.28 4.57 -6.84
C VAL A 74 -5.49 3.63 -6.83
N SER A 75 -6.61 4.06 -7.39
CA SER A 75 -7.82 3.25 -7.51
C SER A 75 -7.62 2.03 -8.40
N PHE A 76 -6.86 2.17 -9.50
CA PHE A 76 -6.49 1.03 -10.34
C PHE A 76 -5.69 -0.02 -9.56
N PHE A 77 -4.75 0.42 -8.72
CA PHE A 77 -3.98 -0.47 -7.86
C PHE A 77 -4.87 -1.17 -6.80
N ALA A 78 -5.86 -0.46 -6.24
CA ALA A 78 -6.85 -1.07 -5.35
C ALA A 78 -7.60 -2.22 -6.05
N SER A 79 -8.09 -1.99 -7.27
CA SER A 79 -8.76 -3.04 -8.05
C SER A 79 -7.85 -4.22 -8.35
N ALA A 80 -6.59 -3.97 -8.72
CA ALA A 80 -5.61 -5.03 -8.95
C ALA A 80 -5.38 -5.87 -7.68
N SER A 81 -5.34 -5.25 -6.49
CA SER A 81 -5.19 -5.98 -5.23
C SER A 81 -6.40 -6.90 -4.94
N VAL A 82 -7.62 -6.50 -5.30
CA VAL A 82 -8.82 -7.33 -5.16
C VAL A 82 -8.77 -8.55 -6.09
N LEU A 83 -8.31 -8.38 -7.32
CA LEU A 83 -8.11 -9.49 -8.25
C LEU A 83 -7.06 -10.48 -7.72
N ILE A 84 -5.94 -9.98 -7.19
CA ILE A 84 -4.92 -10.83 -6.58
C ILE A 84 -5.48 -11.58 -5.38
N MET A 85 -6.21 -10.91 -4.49
CA MET A 85 -6.88 -11.57 -3.35
C MET A 85 -7.84 -12.67 -3.82
N GLY A 86 -8.66 -12.42 -4.84
CA GLY A 86 -9.54 -13.44 -5.43
C GLY A 86 -8.76 -14.63 -6.00
N GLY A 87 -7.65 -14.37 -6.69
CA GLY A 87 -6.75 -15.40 -7.20
C GLY A 87 -6.11 -16.25 -6.10
N LEU A 88 -5.66 -15.63 -5.01
CA LEU A 88 -5.07 -16.33 -3.86
C LEU A 88 -6.11 -17.18 -3.11
N VAL A 89 -7.34 -16.68 -2.95
CA VAL A 89 -8.44 -17.44 -2.33
C VAL A 89 -8.84 -18.64 -3.22
N ALA A 90 -8.93 -18.44 -4.53
CA ALA A 90 -9.15 -19.54 -5.48
C ALA A 90 -8.02 -20.58 -5.43
N LEU A 91 -6.77 -20.13 -5.27
CA LEU A 91 -5.60 -21.00 -5.14
C LEU A 91 -5.68 -21.89 -3.88
N LEU A 92 -6.14 -21.33 -2.75
CA LEU A 92 -6.40 -22.10 -1.53
C LEU A 92 -7.50 -23.15 -1.73
N GLY A 93 -8.58 -22.81 -2.43
CA GLY A 93 -9.66 -23.75 -2.77
C GLY A 93 -9.21 -24.88 -3.70
N ALA A 94 -8.24 -24.62 -4.58
CA ALA A 94 -7.66 -25.59 -5.52
C ALA A 94 -6.32 -26.19 -5.03
N GLY A 95 -6.06 -26.18 -3.72
CA GLY A 95 -4.75 -26.41 -3.10
C GLY A 95 -3.98 -27.64 -3.61
N GLU A 96 -4.64 -28.78 -3.84
CA GLU A 96 -3.98 -29.99 -4.35
C GLU A 96 -3.40 -29.82 -5.76
N ARG A 97 -4.19 -29.25 -6.67
CA ARG A 97 -3.78 -29.02 -8.07
C ARG A 97 -2.75 -27.90 -8.15
N ALA A 98 -2.94 -26.86 -7.35
CA ALA A 98 -2.01 -25.75 -7.25
C ALA A 98 -0.63 -26.20 -6.76
N TYR A 99 -0.59 -27.00 -5.69
CA TYR A 99 0.64 -27.54 -5.14
C TYR A 99 1.35 -28.51 -6.11
N ALA A 100 0.58 -29.33 -6.84
CA ALA A 100 1.15 -30.24 -7.84
C ALA A 100 1.94 -29.48 -8.92
N VAL A 101 1.38 -28.38 -9.45
CA VAL A 101 2.05 -27.53 -10.45
C VAL A 101 3.30 -26.86 -9.87
N VAL A 102 3.23 -26.37 -8.63
CA VAL A 102 4.36 -25.70 -7.98
C VAL A 102 5.51 -26.66 -7.67
N ARG A 103 5.21 -27.92 -7.33
CA ARG A 103 6.22 -28.95 -7.05
C ARG A 103 6.99 -29.41 -8.30
N GLU A 104 6.46 -29.17 -9.49
CA GLU A 104 7.17 -29.47 -10.75
C GLU A 104 8.27 -28.44 -11.07
N LEU A 105 8.32 -27.32 -10.35
CA LEU A 105 9.34 -26.29 -10.55
C LEU A 105 10.69 -26.74 -9.94
N PRO A 106 11.80 -26.68 -10.70
CA PRO A 106 13.10 -27.20 -10.28
C PRO A 106 13.75 -26.44 -9.10
N PHE A 107 13.23 -25.27 -8.76
CA PHE A 107 13.73 -24.42 -7.67
C PHE A 107 12.93 -24.58 -6.36
N VAL A 108 11.90 -25.42 -6.36
CA VAL A 108 11.03 -25.62 -5.20
C VAL A 108 11.39 -26.95 -4.56
N ASP A 109 12.12 -26.90 -3.45
CA ASP A 109 12.21 -28.05 -2.55
C ASP A 109 10.80 -28.52 -2.21
N ALA A 110 10.60 -29.83 -2.09
CA ALA A 110 9.30 -30.44 -1.77
C ALA A 110 8.86 -30.12 -0.33
N SER A 111 8.73 -28.83 0.00
CA SER A 111 8.13 -28.33 1.22
C SER A 111 6.69 -28.80 1.25
N GLY A 112 6.32 -29.53 2.30
CA GLY A 112 5.01 -30.18 2.39
C GLY A 112 3.85 -29.21 2.14
N ARG A 113 2.74 -29.74 1.62
CA ARG A 113 1.53 -28.99 1.25
C ARG A 113 1.07 -27.98 2.30
N GLY A 114 1.13 -28.33 3.58
CA GLY A 114 0.77 -27.40 4.67
C GLY A 114 1.63 -26.13 4.74
N ALA A 115 2.92 -26.22 4.40
CA ALA A 115 3.80 -25.06 4.33
C ALA A 115 3.46 -24.16 3.13
N PHE A 116 3.08 -24.75 2.00
CA PHE A 116 2.59 -24.00 0.83
C PHE A 116 1.30 -23.24 1.16
N GLU A 117 0.30 -23.93 1.73
CA GLU A 117 -0.98 -23.30 2.12
C GLU A 117 -0.75 -22.16 3.13
N THR A 118 0.14 -22.35 4.09
CA THR A 118 0.51 -21.31 5.08
C THR A 118 1.12 -20.07 4.41
N LYS A 119 2.02 -20.25 3.43
CA LYS A 119 2.61 -19.13 2.65
C LYS A 119 1.55 -18.38 1.85
N VAL A 120 0.59 -19.09 1.24
CA VAL A 120 -0.51 -18.47 0.50
C VAL A 120 -1.44 -17.68 1.44
N VAL A 121 -1.75 -18.20 2.62
CA VAL A 121 -2.52 -17.48 3.65
C VAL A 121 -1.79 -16.23 4.13
N LEU A 122 -0.47 -16.33 4.38
CA LEU A 122 0.37 -15.19 4.73
C LEU A 122 0.31 -14.10 3.65
N LEU A 123 0.50 -14.48 2.38
CA LEU A 123 0.43 -13.56 1.24
C LEU A 123 -0.95 -12.92 1.10
N THR A 124 -2.01 -13.69 1.34
CA THR A 124 -3.39 -13.18 1.36
C THR A 124 -3.54 -12.11 2.43
N GLY A 125 -3.03 -12.35 3.65
CA GLY A 125 -3.02 -11.37 4.73
C GLY A 125 -2.28 -10.08 4.36
N VAL A 126 -1.16 -10.19 3.62
CA VAL A 126 -0.41 -9.02 3.12
C VAL A 126 -1.24 -8.19 2.16
N PHE A 127 -1.91 -8.83 1.20
CA PHE A 127 -2.76 -8.12 0.24
C PHE A 127 -3.99 -7.51 0.88
N VAL A 128 -4.58 -8.15 1.89
CA VAL A 128 -5.66 -7.57 2.70
C VAL A 128 -5.17 -6.29 3.39
N TYR A 129 -4.02 -6.34 4.06
CA TYR A 129 -3.41 -5.16 4.67
C TYR A 129 -3.16 -4.04 3.64
N ALA A 130 -2.57 -4.40 2.49
CA ALA A 130 -2.30 -3.46 1.42
C ALA A 130 -3.59 -2.81 0.88
N PHE A 131 -4.66 -3.60 0.68
CA PHE A 131 -5.96 -3.10 0.24
C PHE A 131 -6.52 -2.03 1.20
N PHE A 132 -6.46 -2.29 2.51
CA PHE A 132 -6.91 -1.31 3.50
C PHE A 132 -6.04 -0.05 3.51
N GLN A 133 -4.71 -0.18 3.39
CA GLN A 133 -3.80 0.97 3.29
C GLN A 133 -4.08 1.82 2.04
N ILE A 134 -4.31 1.19 0.88
CA ILE A 134 -4.67 1.88 -0.36
C ILE A 134 -6.01 2.60 -0.21
N THR A 135 -7.01 1.92 0.36
CA THR A 135 -8.34 2.50 0.60
C THR A 135 -8.26 3.71 1.54
N TRP A 136 -7.46 3.61 2.60
CA TRP A 136 -7.19 4.72 3.51
C TRP A 136 -6.52 5.89 2.78
N SER A 137 -5.54 5.62 1.91
CA SER A 137 -4.89 6.67 1.10
C SER A 137 -5.90 7.39 0.18
N LEU A 138 -6.86 6.67 -0.40
CA LEU A 138 -7.91 7.25 -1.22
C LEU A 138 -8.82 8.18 -0.41
N ARG A 139 -9.12 7.82 0.85
CA ARG A 139 -9.83 8.70 1.77
C ARG A 139 -9.04 9.98 2.06
N GLN A 140 -7.73 9.90 2.27
CA GLN A 140 -6.87 11.07 2.46
C GLN A 140 -6.85 11.97 1.22
N PHE A 141 -6.83 11.40 0.00
CA PHE A 141 -6.92 12.19 -1.23
C PHE A 141 -8.26 12.90 -1.36
N ASN A 142 -9.37 12.24 -1.00
CA ASN A 142 -10.69 12.90 -0.98
C ASN A 142 -10.72 14.09 -0.01
N TYR A 143 -10.09 13.99 1.17
CA TYR A 143 -9.94 15.14 2.06
C TYR A 143 -9.13 16.26 1.42
N CYS A 144 -8.06 15.93 0.69
CA CYS A 144 -7.29 16.90 -0.07
C CYS A 144 -8.14 17.62 -1.15
N CYS A 145 -9.04 16.90 -1.84
CA CYS A 145 -9.96 17.50 -2.82
C CYS A 145 -10.91 18.51 -2.16
N VAL A 146 -11.44 18.19 -0.97
CA VAL A 146 -12.32 19.10 -0.22
C VAL A 146 -11.55 20.37 0.18
N LEU A 147 -10.32 20.23 0.69
CA LEU A 147 -9.46 21.37 1.02
C LEU A 147 -9.12 22.22 -0.21
N LEU A 148 -8.86 21.56 -1.35
CA LEU A 148 -8.61 22.24 -2.62
C LEU A 148 -9.81 23.09 -3.07
N GLY A 149 -11.03 22.55 -2.92
CA GLY A 149 -12.26 23.28 -3.24
C GLY A 149 -12.59 24.40 -2.24
N ALA A 150 -12.17 24.27 -0.99
CA ALA A 150 -12.34 25.28 0.06
C ALA A 150 -11.23 26.34 0.10
N ALA A 151 -10.21 26.24 -0.75
CA ALA A 151 -9.09 27.17 -0.73
C ALA A 151 -9.56 28.58 -1.12
N PRO A 152 -9.13 29.63 -0.39
CA PRO A 152 -9.61 31.00 -0.58
C PRO A 152 -9.26 31.51 -1.99
N PRO A 153 -10.09 32.35 -2.62
CA PRO A 153 -9.74 32.98 -3.89
C PRO A 153 -8.56 33.94 -3.71
N HIS A 154 -7.76 34.13 -4.76
CA HIS A 154 -6.54 34.96 -4.75
C HIS A 154 -6.82 36.41 -4.30
N THR A 155 -8.02 36.94 -4.56
CA THR A 155 -8.43 38.31 -4.21
C THR A 155 -9.19 38.44 -2.88
N ALA A 156 -9.12 37.45 -1.98
CA ALA A 156 -9.81 37.50 -0.69
C ALA A 156 -9.18 38.46 0.36
N ASP A 157 -8.44 39.48 -0.09
CA ASP A 157 -7.97 40.60 0.74
C ASP A 157 -8.54 41.89 0.13
N ASP A 158 -9.76 42.25 0.56
CA ASP A 158 -10.38 43.60 0.47
C ASP A 158 -11.85 43.61 0.96
N ALA A 159 -12.50 42.46 1.20
CA ALA A 159 -13.90 42.38 1.62
C ALA A 159 -14.14 42.20 3.13
N THR A 160 -13.15 42.49 3.98
CA THR A 160 -13.34 42.57 5.43
C THR A 160 -12.92 43.96 5.93
N LYS A 161 -13.77 44.94 5.60
CA LYS A 161 -13.96 46.18 6.36
C LYS A 161 -15.44 46.31 6.69
#